data_AF-A0A2W1ESF7-F1
#
_entry.id   AF-A0A2W1ESF7-F1
#
_cell.length_a   1.000
_cell.length_b   1.000
_cell.length_c   1.000
_cell.angle_alpha   90.00
_cell.angle_beta   90.00
_cell.angle_gamma   90.00
#
_symmetry.space_group_name_H-M   'P 1'
#
loop_
_entity.id
_entity.type
_entity.pdbx_description
1 polymer ?
#
loop_
_entity_poly.entity_id
_entity_poly.type
_entity_poly.pdbx_seq_one_letter_code
_entity_poly.pdbx_strand_id
1 'polypeptide(L)'
;MDPPIRPSSSLFDVFLRLRPSNSKDARFLSVEESEQSHPTHITIQPPTNDKRKRAVERFAFTQVFEEDARQMDVFKGTGVIPMIEGVMGAPGHHGRDGLFATLGCSGSGKSHTILGTKTQRGLVQMTLDVVFQTCEEQLVQSFYGAPAFSSLATADVSEAQLYTATAYLDNMYGDNQSERFPSRANTPMQDCSIFSTGSNWKSSKIPRPSTLPQTPSVADIQLPADPTVEYAIVMSMYEVYNDRIFDLLSGSASKNKQPNVKRRALLFKNTEQSPDRKVVAGLTKIICGSFEEAMMILETGLMERKVTGTGSNAVSSRSHGFFNIEIKKRDAETKGPWSSSNLTIVDLAGSERARNAKTAGETLAEAGKINESLMYLGQCMQMQSDNQGGSKVWT
;
A
#
# COMPACT_ATOMS: atom_id res chain seq x y z
N MET A 1 -2.96 15.63 24.22
CA MET A 1 -1.49 15.69 24.07
C MET A 1 -1.24 16.18 22.67
N ASP A 2 -0.54 17.30 22.51
CA ASP A 2 -0.16 17.77 21.18
C ASP A 2 0.69 16.70 20.48
N PRO A 3 0.56 16.52 19.15
CA PRO A 3 1.41 15.61 18.42
C PRO A 3 2.88 16.00 18.68
N PRO A 4 3.80 15.03 18.78
CA PRO A 4 5.21 15.32 19.03
C PRO A 4 5.70 16.35 18.02
N ILE A 5 6.27 17.44 18.54
CA ILE A 5 6.86 18.51 17.73
C ILE A 5 7.89 17.85 16.82
N ARG A 6 7.65 17.88 15.50
CA ARG A 6 8.55 17.29 14.51
C ARG A 6 9.95 17.85 14.72
N PRO A 7 10.93 17.03 15.10
CA PRO A 7 12.31 17.46 15.12
C PRO A 7 12.79 17.49 13.66
N SER A 8 13.36 18.63 13.27
CA SER A 8 14.00 18.90 11.99
C SER A 8 13.13 19.51 10.88
N SER A 9 13.78 20.41 10.15
CA SER A 9 13.35 21.11 8.95
C SER A 9 13.17 20.20 7.73
N SER A 10 12.93 18.90 7.90
CA SER A 10 12.74 17.95 6.80
C SER A 10 11.26 17.79 6.46
N LEU A 11 10.95 17.74 5.16
CA LEU A 11 9.60 17.50 4.64
C LEU A 11 9.12 16.07 4.84
N PHE A 12 10.07 15.15 4.93
CA PHE A 12 9.85 13.72 4.96
C PHE A 12 10.89 13.08 5.88
N ASP A 13 10.46 12.04 6.59
CA ASP A 13 11.33 11.20 7.39
C ASP A 13 11.96 10.11 6.51
N VAL A 14 13.27 9.90 6.65
CA VAL A 14 14.01 8.92 5.85
C VAL A 14 14.64 7.90 6.78
N PHE A 15 14.23 6.64 6.62
CA PHE A 15 14.71 5.52 7.43
C PHE A 15 15.60 4.61 6.60
N LEU A 16 16.66 4.09 7.20
CA LEU A 16 17.49 3.06 6.58
C LEU A 16 17.25 1.73 7.27
N ARG A 17 16.98 0.67 6.50
CA ARG A 17 16.91 -0.70 7.02
C ARG A 17 17.96 -1.57 6.36
N LEU A 18 18.86 -2.14 7.17
CA LEU A 18 19.85 -3.10 6.72
C LEU A 18 19.22 -4.49 6.66
N ARG A 19 19.40 -5.18 5.53
CA ARG A 19 19.03 -6.60 5.44
C ARG A 19 20.10 -7.46 6.09
N PRO A 20 19.76 -8.62 6.68
CA PRO A 20 20.75 -9.58 7.15
C PRO A 20 21.77 -9.95 6.06
N SER A 21 23.07 -9.86 6.38
CA SER A 21 24.13 -10.34 5.51
C SER A 21 24.34 -11.85 5.66
N ASN A 22 24.43 -12.55 4.53
CA ASN A 22 24.81 -13.97 4.51
C ASN A 22 26.34 -14.18 4.60
N SER A 23 27.14 -13.11 4.56
CA SER A 23 28.61 -13.17 4.60
C SER A 23 29.16 -12.27 5.70
N LYS A 24 29.97 -12.84 6.59
CA LYS A 24 30.62 -12.12 7.70
C LYS A 24 31.81 -11.26 7.23
N ASP A 25 32.42 -11.59 6.09
CA ASP A 25 33.69 -11.00 5.64
C ASP A 25 33.54 -9.89 4.58
N ALA A 26 32.31 -9.49 4.26
CA ALA A 26 32.03 -8.53 3.19
C ALA A 26 31.36 -7.22 3.68
N ARG A 27 31.39 -6.92 4.98
CA ARG A 27 30.76 -5.72 5.54
C ARG A 27 31.54 -4.48 5.11
N PHE A 28 30.95 -3.68 4.23
CA PHE A 28 31.51 -2.41 3.73
C PHE A 28 30.79 -1.17 4.32
N LEU A 29 29.87 -1.39 5.25
CA LEU A 29 29.05 -0.36 5.90
C LEU A 29 29.15 -0.54 7.41
N SER A 30 29.42 0.54 8.13
CA SER A 30 29.40 0.61 9.59
C SER A 30 28.30 1.55 10.07
N VAL A 31 27.51 1.09 11.03
CA VAL A 31 26.52 1.92 11.74
C VAL A 31 27.25 2.64 12.87
N GLU A 32 27.07 3.94 12.99
CA GLU A 32 27.70 4.73 14.05
C GLU A 32 26.93 4.55 15.36
N GLU A 33 27.65 4.27 16.44
CA GLU A 33 27.08 4.28 17.79
C GLU A 33 26.57 5.70 18.12
N SER A 34 25.36 5.77 18.66
CA SER A 34 24.71 7.03 19.01
C SER A 34 24.43 7.06 20.51
N GLU A 35 24.67 8.21 21.15
CA GLU A 35 24.26 8.44 22.55
C GLU A 35 22.72 8.63 22.68
N GLN A 36 22.01 8.74 21.56
CA GLN A 36 20.54 8.84 21.50
C GLN A 36 19.87 7.47 21.58
N SER A 37 18.52 7.41 21.64
CA SER A 37 17.81 6.13 21.78
C SER A 37 17.98 5.17 20.58
N HIS A 38 18.42 5.66 19.42
CA HIS A 38 18.58 4.88 18.21
C HIS A 38 19.70 5.46 17.31
N PRO A 39 20.33 4.62 16.46
CA PRO A 39 21.36 5.07 15.54
C PRO A 39 20.77 5.85 14.36
N THR A 40 21.48 6.88 13.91
CA THR A 40 21.02 7.82 12.86
C THR A 40 22.01 7.96 11.71
N HIS A 41 23.26 7.52 11.88
CA HIS A 41 24.31 7.71 10.90
C HIS A 41 24.94 6.39 10.47
N ILE A 42 25.32 6.32 9.19
CA ILE A 42 26.16 5.25 8.65
C ILE A 42 27.39 5.82 7.98
N THR A 43 28.42 5.00 7.94
CA THR A 43 29.64 5.25 7.21
C THR A 43 29.90 4.11 6.21
N ILE A 44 30.14 4.45 4.95
CA ILE A 44 30.50 3.50 3.90
C ILE A 44 32.02 3.48 3.75
N GLN A 45 32.61 2.32 4.02
CA GLN A 45 34.04 2.08 3.87
C GLN A 45 34.33 1.52 2.47
N PRO A 46 35.31 2.08 1.73
CA PRO A 46 35.70 1.51 0.46
C PRO A 46 36.27 0.08 0.66
N PRO A 47 36.08 -0.83 -0.31
CA PRO A 47 36.65 -2.17 -0.22
C PRO A 47 38.16 -2.11 0.00
N THR A 48 38.69 -2.93 0.91
CA THR A 48 40.12 -2.99 1.28
C THR A 48 41.08 -3.20 0.10
N ASN A 49 40.57 -3.73 -1.03
CA ASN A 49 41.34 -3.97 -2.25
C ASN A 49 41.34 -2.80 -3.26
N ASP A 50 40.60 -1.71 -3.03
CA ASP A 50 40.60 -0.55 -3.94
C ASP A 50 41.74 0.41 -3.61
N LYS A 51 42.78 0.42 -4.45
CA LYS A 51 43.94 1.35 -4.33
C LYS A 51 43.56 2.82 -4.58
N ARG A 52 42.36 3.07 -5.10
CA ARG A 52 41.79 4.42 -5.20
C ARG A 52 41.26 4.77 -3.82
N LYS A 53 42.01 5.57 -3.05
CA LYS A 53 41.61 6.16 -1.77
C LYS A 53 40.30 6.96 -1.92
N ARG A 54 39.16 6.29 -2.05
CA ARG A 54 37.84 6.92 -2.08
C ARG A 54 37.58 7.50 -0.71
N ALA A 55 36.99 8.70 -0.68
CA ALA A 55 36.57 9.32 0.55
C ALA A 55 35.56 8.41 1.25
N VAL A 56 35.68 8.33 2.57
CA VAL A 56 34.68 7.70 3.43
C VAL A 56 33.42 8.55 3.34
N GLU A 57 32.31 7.97 2.87
CA GLU A 57 31.04 8.67 2.73
C GLU A 57 30.18 8.42 3.97
N ARG A 58 29.67 9.50 4.56
CA ARG A 58 28.81 9.48 5.74
C ARG A 58 27.40 9.94 5.37
N PHE A 59 26.39 9.19 5.80
CA PHE A 59 24.99 9.47 5.51
C PHE A 59 24.18 9.54 6.81
N ALA A 60 23.23 10.47 6.86
CA ALA A 60 22.33 10.67 7.99
C ALA A 60 20.89 10.28 7.62
N PHE A 61 20.19 9.68 8.57
CA PHE A 61 18.82 9.19 8.48
C PHE A 61 18.04 9.59 9.75
N THR A 62 16.71 9.60 9.68
CA THR A 62 15.84 9.74 10.84
C THR A 62 16.12 8.62 11.84
N GLN A 63 16.22 7.37 11.36
CA GLN A 63 16.68 6.22 12.15
C GLN A 63 17.26 5.14 11.22
N VAL A 64 18.27 4.43 11.72
CA VAL A 64 18.89 3.27 11.09
C VAL A 64 18.44 2.01 11.84
N PHE A 65 17.91 1.04 11.11
CA PHE A 65 17.56 -0.29 11.59
C PHE A 65 18.65 -1.26 11.15
N GLU A 66 19.31 -1.88 12.12
CA GLU A 66 20.37 -2.87 11.88
C GLU A 66 19.83 -4.22 11.38
N GLU A 67 20.75 -5.13 11.07
CA GLU A 67 20.45 -6.43 10.45
C GLU A 67 19.56 -7.35 11.31
N ASP A 68 19.54 -7.14 12.63
CA ASP A 68 18.74 -7.87 13.60
C ASP A 68 17.35 -7.27 13.83
N ALA A 69 17.07 -6.08 13.29
CA ALA A 69 15.81 -5.39 13.44
C ALA A 69 14.63 -6.19 12.83
N ARG A 70 13.64 -6.46 13.67
CA ARG A 70 12.44 -7.24 13.31
C ARG A 70 11.40 -6.34 12.65
N GLN A 71 10.38 -6.96 12.05
CA GLN A 71 9.25 -6.24 11.44
C GLN A 71 8.56 -5.30 12.42
N MET A 72 8.41 -5.72 13.68
CA MET A 72 7.79 -4.91 14.73
C MET A 72 8.62 -3.67 15.09
N ASP A 73 9.95 -3.81 15.15
CA ASP A 73 10.85 -2.69 15.45
C ASP A 73 10.75 -1.62 14.36
N VAL A 74 10.71 -2.07 13.09
CA VAL A 74 10.50 -1.18 11.93
C VAL A 74 9.11 -0.53 11.97
N PHE A 75 8.06 -1.28 12.28
CA PHE A 75 6.69 -0.74 12.35
C PHE A 75 6.55 0.36 13.41
N LYS A 76 7.14 0.16 14.59
CA LYS A 76 7.11 1.14 15.69
C LYS A 76 8.04 2.33 15.44
N GLY A 77 9.22 2.11 14.87
CA GLY A 77 10.23 3.16 14.68
C GLY A 77 10.06 4.04 13.44
N THR A 78 9.35 3.59 12.40
CA THR A 78 9.24 4.34 11.12
C THR A 78 8.15 5.41 11.09
N GLY A 79 7.46 5.68 12.21
CA GLY A 79 6.41 6.69 12.26
C GLY A 79 5.09 6.27 11.59
N VAL A 80 4.93 5.00 11.20
CA VAL A 80 3.68 4.47 10.61
C VAL A 80 2.51 4.60 11.59
N ILE A 81 2.72 4.38 12.89
CA ILE A 81 1.66 4.50 13.90
C ILE A 81 1.11 5.95 13.98
N PRO A 82 1.95 7.01 14.15
CA PRO A 82 1.49 8.40 14.02
C PRO A 82 0.87 8.74 12.66
N MET A 83 1.25 8.04 11.59
CA MET A 83 0.64 8.21 10.27
C MET A 83 -0.78 7.64 10.25
N ILE A 84 -1.00 6.46 10.84
CA ILE A 84 -2.35 5.88 11.01
C ILE A 84 -3.24 6.82 11.84
N GLU A 85 -2.74 7.31 12.97
CA GLU A 85 -3.46 8.30 13.79
C GLU A 85 -3.81 9.57 12.98
N GLY A 86 -2.85 10.08 12.20
CA GLY A 86 -3.08 11.21 11.32
C GLY A 86 -4.16 10.95 10.26
N VAL A 87 -4.16 9.77 9.64
CA VAL A 87 -5.15 9.39 8.64
C VAL A 87 -6.52 9.21 9.26
N MET A 88 -6.62 8.61 10.44
CA MET A 88 -7.89 8.50 11.17
C MET A 88 -8.45 9.86 11.61
N GLY A 89 -7.56 10.82 11.86
CA GLY A 89 -7.88 12.14 12.37
C GLY A 89 -8.21 12.07 13.85
N ALA A 90 -7.52 12.90 14.64
CA ALA A 90 -7.81 13.03 16.08
C ALA A 90 -9.29 13.37 16.32
N PRO A 91 -9.84 13.08 17.52
CA PRO A 91 -11.22 13.41 17.85
C PRO A 91 -11.57 14.87 17.53
N GLY A 92 -12.65 15.08 16.78
CA GLY A 92 -13.05 16.42 16.31
C GLY A 92 -12.22 17.02 15.15
N HIS A 93 -11.26 16.29 14.58
CA HIS A 93 -10.45 16.72 13.44
C HIS A 93 -10.62 15.81 12.22
N HIS A 94 -10.41 16.39 11.04
CA HIS A 94 -10.33 15.65 9.79
C HIS A 94 -9.04 14.85 9.72
N GLY A 95 -9.09 13.71 9.03
CA GLY A 95 -7.91 12.94 8.69
C GLY A 95 -7.01 13.68 7.69
N ARG A 96 -5.72 13.33 7.68
CA ARG A 96 -4.75 13.79 6.68
C ARG A 96 -4.21 12.61 5.89
N ASP A 97 -3.88 12.84 4.61
CA ASP A 97 -3.26 11.81 3.79
C ASP A 97 -1.86 11.44 4.32
N GLY A 98 -1.49 10.16 4.18
CA GLY A 98 -0.22 9.58 4.58
C GLY A 98 0.37 8.72 3.46
N LEU A 99 1.68 8.80 3.27
CA LEU A 99 2.42 8.03 2.26
C LEU A 99 3.63 7.38 2.91
N PHE A 100 3.74 6.06 2.79
CA PHE A 100 4.92 5.30 3.18
C PHE A 100 5.46 4.55 1.97
N ALA A 101 6.74 4.70 1.64
CA ALA A 101 7.34 4.04 0.49
C ALA A 101 8.67 3.39 0.83
N THR A 102 8.92 2.19 0.31
CA THR A 102 10.27 1.59 0.32
C THR A 102 11.04 1.89 -0.95
N LEU A 103 12.30 2.26 -0.81
CA LEU A 103 13.23 2.48 -1.92
C LEU A 103 14.49 1.61 -1.73
N GLY A 104 15.04 1.10 -2.83
CA GLY A 104 16.28 0.30 -2.79
C GLY A 104 16.42 -0.64 -3.99
N CYS A 105 17.60 -1.26 -4.11
CA CYS A 105 17.89 -2.21 -5.19
C CYS A 105 17.08 -3.51 -5.06
N SER A 106 16.96 -4.27 -6.15
CA SER A 106 16.41 -5.63 -6.09
C SER A 106 17.13 -6.52 -5.08
N GLY A 107 16.34 -7.29 -4.32
CA GLY A 107 16.85 -8.15 -3.26
C GLY A 107 17.25 -7.43 -1.97
N SER A 108 17.03 -6.11 -1.84
CA SER A 108 17.33 -5.36 -0.62
C SER A 108 16.36 -5.59 0.54
N GLY A 109 15.24 -6.28 0.33
CA GLY A 109 14.23 -6.53 1.36
C GLY A 109 13.04 -5.55 1.39
N LYS A 110 12.82 -4.76 0.32
CA LYS A 110 11.65 -3.86 0.17
C LYS A 110 10.31 -4.56 0.40
N SER A 111 10.00 -5.54 -0.45
CA SER A 111 8.75 -6.30 -0.36
C SER A 111 8.66 -7.11 0.94
N HIS A 112 9.79 -7.57 1.51
CA HIS A 112 9.79 -8.18 2.84
C HIS A 112 9.36 -7.18 3.92
N THR A 113 9.79 -5.92 3.81
CA THR A 113 9.37 -4.85 4.73
C THR A 113 7.89 -4.57 4.58
N ILE A 114 7.43 -4.29 3.36
CA ILE A 114 6.04 -3.88 3.09
C ILE A 114 5.04 -5.02 3.31
N LEU A 115 5.32 -6.21 2.77
CA LEU A 115 4.37 -7.34 2.67
C LEU A 115 4.72 -8.50 3.59
N GLY A 116 5.92 -8.54 4.14
CA GLY A 116 6.37 -9.64 5.00
C GLY A 116 6.67 -10.91 4.21
N THR A 117 6.39 -12.04 4.86
CA THR A 117 6.52 -13.40 4.33
C THR A 117 5.23 -14.17 4.57
N LYS A 118 5.19 -15.45 4.19
CA LYS A 118 4.03 -16.31 4.48
C LYS A 118 3.78 -16.51 5.97
N THR A 119 4.82 -16.39 6.80
CA THR A 119 4.75 -16.63 8.25
C THR A 119 4.78 -15.34 9.07
N GLN A 120 5.32 -14.26 8.50
CA GLN A 120 5.51 -12.98 9.18
C GLN A 120 4.80 -11.84 8.44
N ARG A 121 4.03 -11.04 9.16
CA ARG A 121 3.33 -9.87 8.64
C ARG A 121 4.32 -8.78 8.20
N GLY A 122 3.95 -8.09 7.12
CA GLY A 122 4.55 -6.85 6.66
C GLY A 122 3.92 -5.63 7.31
N LEU A 123 4.46 -4.46 6.98
CA LEU A 123 3.91 -3.18 7.39
C LEU A 123 2.44 -3.01 6.96
N VAL A 124 2.07 -3.44 5.75
CA VAL A 124 0.68 -3.32 5.25
C VAL A 124 -0.30 -4.11 6.13
N GLN A 125 0.03 -5.37 6.44
CA GLN A 125 -0.83 -6.21 7.26
C GLN A 125 -0.95 -5.69 8.70
N MET A 126 0.15 -5.21 9.29
CA MET A 126 0.13 -4.60 10.62
C MET A 126 -0.65 -3.29 10.64
N THR A 127 -0.54 -2.46 9.59
CA THR A 127 -1.33 -1.24 9.43
C THR A 127 -2.82 -1.54 9.37
N LEU A 128 -3.23 -2.52 8.55
CA LEU A 128 -4.65 -2.93 8.47
C LEU A 128 -5.16 -3.38 9.84
N ASP A 129 -4.40 -4.20 10.56
CA ASP A 129 -4.79 -4.70 11.88
C ASP A 129 -5.01 -3.54 12.87
N VAL A 130 -4.05 -2.61 12.98
CA VAL A 130 -4.21 -1.42 13.84
C VAL A 130 -5.42 -0.56 13.44
N VAL A 131 -5.65 -0.35 12.14
CA VAL A 131 -6.80 0.43 11.64
C VAL A 131 -8.12 -0.24 12.04
N PHE A 132 -8.26 -1.55 11.81
CA PHE A 132 -9.49 -2.28 12.13
C PHE A 132 -9.69 -2.37 13.64
N GLN A 133 -8.64 -2.63 14.42
CA GLN A 133 -8.69 -2.62 15.89
C GLN A 133 -9.15 -1.27 16.44
N THR A 134 -8.71 -0.16 15.82
CA THR A 134 -9.08 1.19 16.31
C THR A 134 -10.50 1.57 15.92
N CYS A 135 -10.98 1.16 14.74
CA CYS A 135 -12.30 1.54 14.23
C CYS A 135 -13.42 0.56 14.59
N GLU A 136 -13.13 -0.62 15.16
CA GLU A 136 -14.05 -1.77 15.22
C GLU A 136 -15.48 -1.43 15.68
N GLU A 137 -15.62 -0.62 16.74
CA GLU A 137 -16.92 -0.24 17.31
C GLU A 137 -17.68 0.78 16.45
N GLN A 138 -16.97 1.59 15.67
CA GLN A 138 -17.50 2.68 14.84
C GLN A 138 -17.57 2.32 13.34
N LEU A 139 -17.18 1.10 12.95
CA LEU A 139 -17.31 0.65 11.58
C LEU A 139 -18.77 0.55 11.19
N VAL A 140 -19.11 1.08 10.01
CA VAL A 140 -20.47 0.98 9.48
C VAL A 140 -20.78 -0.49 9.18
N GLN A 141 -21.50 -1.15 10.08
CA GLN A 141 -21.88 -2.56 9.90
C GLN A 141 -22.93 -2.76 8.79
N SER A 142 -23.61 -1.69 8.40
CA SER A 142 -24.72 -1.71 7.44
C SER A 142 -24.31 -1.48 5.98
N PHE A 143 -23.09 -1.84 5.58
CA PHE A 143 -22.72 -1.83 4.14
C PHE A 143 -23.59 -2.77 3.29
N TYR A 144 -24.27 -3.72 3.94
CA TYR A 144 -25.27 -4.59 3.32
C TYR A 144 -26.64 -3.90 3.07
N GLY A 145 -26.80 -2.66 3.54
CA GLY A 145 -27.94 -1.80 3.24
C GLY A 145 -27.64 -0.85 2.07
N ALA A 146 -28.61 -0.69 1.17
CA ALA A 146 -28.53 0.21 0.01
C ALA A 146 -28.14 1.68 0.35
N PRO A 147 -28.58 2.30 1.47
CA PRO A 147 -28.33 3.72 1.72
C PRO A 147 -26.87 4.06 2.02
N ALA A 148 -26.19 3.26 2.86
CA ALA A 148 -24.80 3.54 3.27
C ALA A 148 -23.83 3.35 2.10
N PHE A 149 -24.03 2.27 1.32
CA PHE A 149 -23.27 2.02 0.10
C PHE A 149 -23.45 3.14 -0.94
N SER A 150 -24.71 3.56 -1.18
CA SER A 150 -25.00 4.65 -2.12
C SER A 150 -24.36 5.97 -1.69
N SER A 151 -24.43 6.31 -0.40
CA SER A 151 -23.80 7.51 0.16
C SER A 151 -22.27 7.50 0.06
N LEU A 152 -21.64 6.33 0.19
CA LEU A 152 -20.19 6.19 -0.02
C LEU A 152 -19.82 6.31 -1.50
N ALA A 153 -20.60 5.71 -2.39
CA ALA A 153 -20.38 5.77 -3.82
C ALA A 153 -20.51 7.19 -4.37
N THR A 154 -21.48 7.98 -3.87
CA THR A 154 -21.62 9.39 -4.26
C THR A 154 -20.50 10.28 -3.73
N ALA A 155 -19.82 9.87 -2.65
CA ALA A 155 -18.68 10.57 -2.09
C ALA A 155 -17.34 10.23 -2.78
N ASP A 156 -17.32 9.29 -3.73
CA ASP A 156 -16.11 8.97 -4.48
C ASP A 156 -15.85 10.00 -5.59
N VAL A 157 -14.63 10.53 -5.62
CA VAL A 157 -14.19 11.53 -6.61
C VAL A 157 -13.31 10.96 -7.72
N SER A 158 -13.11 9.64 -7.71
CA SER A 158 -12.15 8.93 -8.58
C SER A 158 -12.81 8.09 -9.67
N GLU A 159 -14.13 8.25 -9.88
CA GLU A 159 -14.89 7.44 -10.84
C GLU A 159 -14.69 5.93 -10.61
N ALA A 160 -14.49 5.54 -9.35
CA ALA A 160 -14.13 4.17 -8.99
C ALA A 160 -15.33 3.22 -9.12
N GLN A 161 -15.03 1.95 -9.39
CA GLN A 161 -16.00 0.88 -9.26
C GLN A 161 -15.99 0.37 -7.83
N LEU A 162 -17.02 0.73 -7.04
CA LEU A 162 -17.13 0.32 -5.64
C LEU A 162 -17.81 -1.05 -5.52
N TYR A 163 -17.26 -1.91 -4.66
CA TYR A 163 -17.87 -3.19 -4.27
C TYR A 163 -17.75 -3.37 -2.76
N THR A 164 -18.67 -4.13 -2.16
CA THR A 164 -18.43 -4.70 -0.83
C THR A 164 -17.45 -5.86 -0.95
N ALA A 165 -16.65 -6.12 0.09
CA ALA A 165 -15.70 -7.23 0.09
C ALA A 165 -16.37 -8.56 -0.22
N THR A 166 -17.55 -8.83 0.38
CA THR A 166 -18.33 -10.05 0.10
C THR A 166 -18.70 -10.16 -1.39
N ALA A 167 -19.29 -9.12 -1.99
CA ALA A 167 -19.71 -9.14 -3.39
C ALA A 167 -18.52 -9.30 -4.35
N TYR A 168 -17.39 -8.67 -4.02
CA TYR A 168 -16.16 -8.80 -4.79
C TYR A 168 -15.60 -10.22 -4.74
N LEU A 169 -15.48 -10.79 -3.54
CA LEU A 169 -14.95 -12.14 -3.34
C LEU A 169 -15.87 -13.20 -3.97
N ASP A 170 -17.18 -13.04 -3.87
CA ASP A 170 -18.15 -13.92 -4.54
C ASP A 170 -18.02 -13.84 -6.06
N ASN A 171 -17.83 -12.65 -6.64
CA ASN A 171 -17.61 -12.51 -8.09
C ASN A 171 -16.27 -13.15 -8.53
N MET A 172 -15.23 -13.04 -7.70
CA MET A 172 -13.90 -13.57 -8.01
C MET A 172 -13.82 -15.09 -7.87
N TYR A 173 -14.40 -15.63 -6.80
CA TYR A 173 -14.21 -17.01 -6.37
C TYR A 173 -15.47 -17.86 -6.37
N GLY A 174 -16.64 -17.26 -6.61
CA GLY A 174 -17.90 -17.97 -6.74
C GLY A 174 -17.80 -19.08 -7.78
N ASP A 175 -18.24 -20.26 -7.39
CA ASP A 175 -18.44 -21.38 -8.30
C ASP A 175 -19.63 -21.05 -9.20
N ASN A 176 -19.39 -20.84 -10.50
CA ASN A 176 -20.43 -20.83 -11.51
C ASN A 176 -20.99 -22.26 -11.71
N GLN A 177 -21.58 -22.87 -10.66
CA GLN A 177 -22.40 -24.07 -10.80
C GLN A 177 -23.84 -23.76 -11.24
N SER A 178 -24.13 -22.52 -11.67
CA SER A 178 -25.40 -22.14 -12.30
C SER A 178 -25.41 -22.26 -13.85
N GLU A 179 -24.39 -22.87 -14.46
CA GLU A 179 -24.39 -23.32 -15.88
C GLU A 179 -25.32 -24.55 -16.10
N ARG A 180 -26.52 -24.54 -15.53
CA ARG A 180 -27.60 -25.50 -15.81
C ARG A 180 -29.00 -24.86 -15.79
N PHE A 181 -29.18 -23.72 -16.46
CA PHE A 181 -30.52 -23.33 -16.91
C PHE A 181 -30.45 -22.73 -18.33
N PRO A 182 -31.29 -23.18 -19.27
CA PRO A 182 -31.22 -22.72 -20.65
C PRO A 182 -31.75 -21.29 -20.79
N SER A 183 -31.05 -20.51 -21.60
CA SER A 183 -31.31 -19.13 -22.01
C SER A 183 -32.78 -18.75 -22.17
N ARG A 184 -33.22 -17.68 -21.50
CA ARG A 184 -34.30 -16.80 -21.97
C ARG A 184 -34.03 -15.33 -21.62
N ALA A 185 -34.14 -14.51 -22.67
CA ALA A 185 -34.15 -13.05 -22.85
C ALA A 185 -33.89 -12.07 -21.66
N ASN A 186 -33.12 -11.02 -21.99
CA ASN A 186 -32.87 -9.83 -21.16
C ASN A 186 -34.17 -9.05 -20.85
N THR A 187 -34.41 -8.80 -19.57
CA THR A 187 -35.20 -7.66 -19.07
C THR A 187 -34.47 -7.14 -17.83
N PRO A 188 -34.26 -5.81 -17.67
CA PRO A 188 -33.56 -5.28 -16.52
C PRO A 188 -34.54 -5.20 -15.35
N MET A 189 -34.30 -5.95 -14.27
CA MET A 189 -34.98 -5.74 -12.99
C MET A 189 -33.97 -5.52 -11.88
N GLN A 190 -34.11 -4.36 -11.25
CA GLN A 190 -33.69 -4.08 -9.89
C GLN A 190 -34.37 -5.08 -8.96
N ASP A 191 -33.61 -5.90 -8.25
CA ASP A 191 -34.05 -6.39 -6.93
C ASP A 191 -32.84 -6.86 -6.11
N CYS A 192 -32.55 -6.12 -5.04
CA CYS A 192 -31.63 -6.53 -3.97
C CYS A 192 -32.47 -7.16 -2.86
N SER A 193 -32.72 -8.47 -2.93
CA SER A 193 -33.45 -9.15 -1.85
C SER A 193 -33.39 -10.68 -1.91
N ILE A 194 -32.20 -11.31 -1.89
CA ILE A 194 -32.10 -12.70 -1.39
C ILE A 194 -30.86 -12.87 -0.50
N PHE A 195 -31.12 -12.93 0.80
CA PHE A 195 -30.20 -13.47 1.80
C PHE A 195 -29.87 -14.92 1.46
N SER A 196 -28.59 -15.24 1.35
CA SER A 196 -28.10 -16.60 1.62
C SER A 196 -27.15 -16.52 2.81
N THR A 197 -27.71 -16.66 4.00
CA THR A 197 -26.96 -17.01 5.19
C THR A 197 -26.52 -18.47 5.03
N GLY A 198 -25.31 -18.67 4.50
CA GLY A 198 -24.70 -20.00 4.36
C GLY A 198 -24.11 -20.28 2.98
N SER A 199 -23.18 -19.46 2.51
CA SER A 199 -22.31 -19.84 1.40
C SER A 199 -21.22 -20.79 1.90
N ASN A 200 -21.41 -22.10 1.69
CA ASN A 200 -20.34 -23.08 1.87
C ASN A 200 -19.32 -22.92 0.74
N TRP A 201 -18.37 -22.01 0.92
CA TRP A 201 -17.27 -21.75 -0.01
C TRP A 201 -16.33 -22.96 -0.12
N LYS A 202 -16.55 -23.84 -1.11
CA LYS A 202 -15.73 -25.03 -1.37
C LYS A 202 -14.73 -24.86 -2.52
N SER A 203 -14.32 -23.64 -2.83
CA SER A 203 -13.27 -23.39 -3.84
C SER A 203 -11.87 -23.47 -3.23
N SER A 204 -11.01 -24.33 -3.79
CA SER A 204 -9.60 -24.49 -3.34
C SER A 204 -8.71 -23.27 -3.62
N LYS A 205 -9.24 -22.25 -4.32
CA LYS A 205 -8.50 -21.06 -4.76
C LYS A 205 -8.74 -19.83 -3.89
N ILE A 206 -9.66 -19.88 -2.94
CA ILE A 206 -9.91 -18.76 -2.01
C ILE A 206 -8.75 -18.69 -1.01
N PRO A 207 -8.14 -17.51 -0.81
CA PRO A 207 -7.18 -17.32 0.25
C PRO A 207 -7.85 -17.54 1.61
N ARG A 208 -7.36 -18.49 2.41
CA ARG A 208 -7.97 -18.84 3.70
C ARG A 208 -7.42 -17.96 4.81
N PRO A 209 -8.25 -17.27 5.62
CA PRO A 209 -7.77 -16.43 6.71
C PRO A 209 -6.84 -17.15 7.71
N SER A 210 -7.07 -18.44 7.97
CA SER A 210 -6.21 -19.26 8.84
C SER A 210 -4.81 -19.54 8.29
N THR A 211 -4.58 -19.32 6.99
CA THR A 211 -3.26 -19.44 6.35
C THR A 211 -2.49 -18.13 6.29
N LEU A 212 -3.12 -17.02 6.69
CA LEU A 212 -2.49 -15.70 6.74
C LEU A 212 -1.47 -15.61 7.87
N PRO A 213 -0.40 -14.82 7.69
CA PRO A 213 0.55 -14.58 8.77
C PRO A 213 -0.15 -13.85 9.94
N GLN A 214 -0.01 -14.40 11.15
CA GLN A 214 -0.60 -13.83 12.37
C GLN A 214 0.43 -13.11 13.26
N THR A 215 1.71 -13.23 12.95
CA THR A 215 2.80 -12.63 13.75
C THR A 215 3.59 -11.62 12.93
N PRO A 216 4.13 -10.54 13.51
CA PRO A 216 3.93 -10.12 14.90
C PRO A 216 2.52 -9.58 15.16
N SER A 217 2.07 -9.67 16.42
CA SER A 217 0.80 -9.08 16.88
C SER A 217 1.01 -7.60 17.20
N VAL A 218 -0.01 -6.78 16.91
CA VAL A 218 -0.05 -5.33 17.19
C VAL A 218 -1.05 -4.98 18.30
N ALA A 219 -1.54 -5.97 19.05
CA ALA A 219 -2.59 -5.77 20.06
C ALA A 219 -2.21 -4.78 21.17
N ASP A 220 -0.91 -4.52 21.37
CA ASP A 220 -0.39 -3.56 22.33
C ASP A 220 -0.47 -2.10 21.83
N ILE A 221 -0.79 -1.88 20.55
CA ILE A 221 -0.90 -0.56 19.95
C ILE A 221 -2.37 -0.13 20.03
N GLN A 222 -2.64 0.93 20.80
CA GLN A 222 -3.95 1.52 20.94
C GLN A 222 -3.91 2.97 20.47
N LEU A 223 -4.78 3.31 19.53
CA LEU A 223 -4.95 4.66 19.01
C LEU A 223 -6.27 5.25 19.52
N PRO A 224 -6.37 6.58 19.66
CA PRO A 224 -7.62 7.21 20.08
C PRO A 224 -8.68 7.08 18.98
N ALA A 225 -9.79 6.43 19.32
CA ALA A 225 -10.98 6.38 18.49
C ALA A 225 -11.96 7.49 18.89
N ASP A 226 -12.66 8.06 17.91
CA ASP A 226 -13.70 9.07 18.14
C ASP A 226 -15.07 8.37 18.14
N PRO A 227 -15.80 8.31 19.28
CA PRO A 227 -17.09 7.62 19.36
C PRO A 227 -18.23 8.37 18.68
N THR A 228 -18.02 9.63 18.29
CA THR A 228 -19.05 10.47 17.65
C THR A 228 -19.14 10.27 16.14
N VAL A 229 -18.24 9.47 15.57
CA VAL A 229 -18.13 9.28 14.13
C VAL A 229 -18.32 7.83 13.74
N GLU A 230 -18.67 7.64 12.47
CA GLU A 230 -18.64 6.34 11.81
C GLU A 230 -17.51 6.29 10.78
N TYR A 231 -16.88 5.13 10.69
CA TYR A 231 -15.82 4.86 9.75
C TYR A 231 -16.25 3.86 8.66
N ALA A 232 -15.71 4.03 7.46
CA ALA A 232 -15.70 3.01 6.43
C ALA A 232 -14.29 2.86 5.86
N ILE A 233 -13.82 1.62 5.75
CA ILE A 233 -12.49 1.30 5.24
C ILE A 233 -12.62 0.85 3.80
N VAL A 234 -11.98 1.58 2.89
CA VAL A 234 -12.03 1.31 1.46
C VAL A 234 -10.63 1.00 0.96
N MET A 235 -10.43 -0.17 0.38
CA MET A 235 -9.14 -0.61 -0.14
C MET A 235 -9.10 -0.52 -1.66
N SER A 236 -7.99 -0.05 -2.21
CA SER A 236 -7.66 -0.20 -3.63
C SER A 236 -6.20 -0.56 -3.81
N MET A 237 -5.90 -1.30 -4.87
CA MET A 237 -4.54 -1.72 -5.19
C MET A 237 -4.29 -1.56 -6.68
N TYR A 238 -3.14 -1.00 -7.03
CA TYR A 238 -2.73 -0.86 -8.42
C TYR A 238 -1.22 -0.99 -8.53
N GLU A 239 -0.76 -1.28 -9.74
CA GLU A 239 0.66 -1.26 -10.07
C GLU A 239 0.95 -0.25 -11.17
N VAL A 240 2.11 0.38 -11.08
CA VAL A 240 2.70 1.14 -12.19
C VAL A 240 3.73 0.25 -12.85
N TYR A 241 3.43 -0.13 -14.09
CA TYR A 241 4.29 -0.98 -14.92
C TYR A 241 4.43 -0.34 -16.31
N ASN A 242 5.67 -0.11 -16.74
CA ASN A 242 5.97 0.50 -18.04
C ASN A 242 5.21 1.82 -18.27
N ASP A 243 5.28 2.74 -17.31
CA ASP A 243 4.59 4.04 -17.26
C ASP A 243 3.07 4.00 -17.41
N ARG A 244 2.45 2.84 -17.17
CA ARG A 244 1.00 2.65 -17.20
C ARG A 244 0.51 2.13 -15.87
N ILE A 245 -0.67 2.59 -15.49
CA ILE A 245 -1.33 2.19 -14.24
C ILE A 245 -2.27 1.04 -14.54
N PHE A 246 -2.15 -0.06 -13.81
CA PHE A 246 -3.03 -1.22 -13.91
C PHE A 246 -3.66 -1.50 -12.57
N ASP A 247 -4.97 -1.67 -12.58
CA ASP A 247 -5.72 -2.09 -11.41
C ASP A 247 -5.40 -3.55 -11.07
N LEU A 248 -5.04 -3.81 -9.82
CA LEU A 248 -4.77 -5.16 -9.30
C LEU A 248 -6.02 -5.82 -8.74
N LEU A 249 -7.08 -5.05 -8.51
CA LEU A 249 -8.36 -5.51 -8.01
C LEU A 249 -9.45 -5.50 -9.08
N SER A 250 -9.18 -5.03 -10.31
CA SER A 250 -10.13 -5.22 -11.41
C SER A 250 -10.26 -6.72 -11.60
N GLY A 251 -11.32 -7.29 -11.03
CA GLY A 251 -11.54 -8.73 -11.05
C GLY A 251 -11.42 -9.20 -12.48
N SER A 252 -10.96 -10.43 -12.71
CA SER A 252 -10.91 -10.97 -14.07
C SER A 252 -12.33 -11.13 -14.60
N ALA A 253 -12.96 -10.01 -14.97
CA ALA A 253 -14.23 -9.86 -15.64
C ALA A 253 -14.03 -10.42 -17.05
N SER A 254 -14.02 -11.75 -17.08
CA SER A 254 -14.16 -12.69 -18.18
C SER A 254 -13.21 -13.86 -17.91
N LYS A 255 -13.73 -14.90 -17.25
CA LYS A 255 -13.18 -16.28 -17.40
C LYS A 255 -13.27 -16.73 -18.88
N ASN A 256 -13.97 -15.99 -19.74
CA ASN A 256 -13.95 -16.07 -21.20
C ASN A 256 -12.90 -15.12 -21.83
N LYS A 257 -11.72 -14.96 -21.21
CA LYS A 257 -10.62 -14.30 -21.91
C LYS A 257 -10.22 -15.18 -23.08
N GLN A 258 -10.63 -14.76 -24.27
CA GLN A 258 -9.79 -14.95 -25.45
C GLN A 258 -8.36 -14.54 -25.05
N PRO A 259 -7.32 -15.29 -25.44
CA PRO A 259 -5.94 -15.13 -24.95
C PRO A 259 -5.27 -13.77 -25.25
N ASN A 260 -6.00 -12.79 -25.81
CA ASN A 260 -5.46 -11.51 -26.31
C ASN A 260 -6.06 -10.24 -25.69
N VAL A 261 -6.93 -10.29 -24.67
CA VAL A 261 -7.45 -9.06 -24.05
C VAL A 261 -6.39 -8.46 -23.10
N LYS A 262 -5.59 -7.53 -23.63
CA LYS A 262 -4.64 -6.71 -22.86
C LYS A 262 -5.39 -5.93 -21.76
N ARG A 263 -4.79 -5.85 -20.57
CA ARG A 263 -5.33 -5.05 -19.45
C ARG A 263 -5.50 -3.59 -19.89
N ARG A 264 -6.61 -2.97 -19.50
CA ARG A 264 -6.85 -1.55 -19.75
C ARG A 264 -6.01 -0.73 -18.77
N ALA A 265 -5.16 0.15 -19.29
CA ALA A 265 -4.45 1.12 -18.47
C ALA A 265 -5.42 2.17 -17.92
N LEU A 266 -5.27 2.53 -16.65
CA LEU A 266 -6.03 3.59 -16.01
C LEU A 266 -5.36 4.95 -16.20
N LEU A 267 -6.13 6.01 -16.00
CA LEU A 267 -5.69 7.39 -16.16
C LEU A 267 -5.38 8.01 -14.81
N PHE A 268 -4.31 8.80 -14.74
CA PHE A 268 -4.00 9.66 -13.60
C PHE A 268 -4.40 11.09 -13.96
N LYS A 269 -5.53 11.56 -13.41
CA LYS A 269 -6.14 12.85 -13.79
C LYS A 269 -6.58 13.64 -12.57
N ASN A 270 -6.81 14.94 -12.78
CA ASN A 270 -7.38 15.81 -11.76
C ASN A 270 -8.82 15.38 -11.45
N THR A 271 -9.25 15.59 -10.21
CA THR A 271 -10.65 15.42 -9.83
C THR A 271 -11.51 16.54 -10.43
N GLU A 272 -12.78 16.29 -10.70
CA GLU A 272 -13.71 17.35 -11.15
C GLU A 272 -13.87 18.46 -10.09
N GLN A 273 -13.74 18.09 -8.81
CA GLN A 273 -13.94 18.99 -7.67
C GLN A 273 -12.69 19.81 -7.30
N SER A 274 -11.50 19.36 -7.71
CA SER A 274 -10.24 20.03 -7.38
C SER A 274 -9.20 19.85 -8.51
N PRO A 275 -8.72 20.95 -9.11
CA PRO A 275 -7.69 20.90 -10.16
C PRO A 275 -6.30 20.54 -9.59
N ASP A 276 -6.07 20.72 -8.30
CA ASP A 276 -4.78 20.47 -7.66
C ASP A 276 -4.64 19.02 -7.18
N ARG A 277 -5.77 18.33 -6.98
CA ARG A 277 -5.80 16.93 -6.53
C ARG A 277 -5.87 15.98 -7.72
N LYS A 278 -4.85 15.14 -7.87
CA LYS A 278 -4.83 14.04 -8.85
C LYS A 278 -5.23 12.72 -8.22
N VAL A 279 -5.99 11.94 -8.98
CA VAL A 279 -6.44 10.59 -8.60
C VAL A 279 -6.26 9.63 -9.77
N VAL A 280 -6.13 8.35 -9.47
CA VAL A 280 -6.19 7.29 -10.47
C VAL A 280 -7.67 6.99 -10.72
N ALA A 281 -8.14 7.33 -11.92
CA ALA A 281 -9.55 7.21 -12.27
C ALA A 281 -9.92 5.78 -12.68
N GLY A 282 -11.09 5.32 -12.26
CA GLY A 282 -11.64 4.02 -12.66
C GLY A 282 -11.04 2.82 -11.93
N LEU A 283 -10.42 3.04 -10.76
CA LEU A 283 -9.96 1.95 -9.88
C LEU A 283 -11.14 1.16 -9.32
N THR A 284 -10.92 -0.12 -9.08
CA THR A 284 -11.79 -0.94 -8.25
C THR A 284 -11.50 -0.62 -6.78
N LYS A 285 -12.53 -0.19 -6.04
CA LYS A 285 -12.47 0.16 -4.62
C LYS A 285 -13.34 -0.80 -3.82
N ILE A 286 -12.77 -1.45 -2.81
CA ILE A 286 -13.44 -2.49 -2.04
C ILE A 286 -13.68 -2.00 -0.62
N ILE A 287 -14.95 -1.91 -0.22
CA ILE A 287 -15.35 -1.61 1.15
C ILE A 287 -15.18 -2.87 1.98
N CYS A 288 -14.34 -2.81 3.00
CA CYS A 288 -14.01 -3.92 3.87
C CYS A 288 -14.67 -3.71 5.24
N GLY A 289 -15.46 -4.69 5.69
CA GLY A 289 -16.16 -4.65 6.98
C GLY A 289 -15.38 -5.29 8.13
N SER A 290 -14.34 -6.06 7.83
CA SER A 290 -13.48 -6.73 8.81
C SER A 290 -12.03 -6.81 8.36
N PHE A 291 -11.13 -7.07 9.32
CA PHE A 291 -9.72 -7.31 9.05
C PHE A 291 -9.50 -8.54 8.15
N GLU A 292 -10.28 -9.61 8.37
CA GLU A 292 -10.20 -10.84 7.58
C GLU A 292 -10.57 -10.59 6.11
N GLU A 293 -11.63 -9.83 5.86
CA GLU A 293 -12.00 -9.41 4.51
C GLU A 293 -10.90 -8.59 3.86
N ALA A 294 -10.38 -7.57 4.55
CA ALA A 294 -9.29 -6.73 4.05
C ALA A 294 -8.04 -7.55 3.68
N MET A 295 -7.70 -8.53 4.51
CA MET A 295 -6.59 -9.44 4.24
C MET A 295 -6.83 -10.33 3.01
N MET A 296 -8.04 -10.86 2.80
CA MET A 296 -8.38 -11.63 1.60
C MET A 296 -8.29 -10.77 0.33
N ILE A 297 -8.72 -9.50 0.40
CA ILE A 297 -8.59 -8.55 -0.72
C ILE A 297 -7.11 -8.27 -1.02
N LEU A 298 -6.30 -8.02 0.02
CA LEU A 298 -4.86 -7.83 -0.13
C LEU A 298 -4.21 -9.03 -0.82
N GLU A 299 -4.51 -10.25 -0.38
CA GLU A 299 -3.98 -11.46 -1.01
C GLU A 299 -4.43 -11.63 -2.46
N THR A 300 -5.69 -11.32 -2.76
CA THR A 300 -6.22 -11.35 -4.13
C THR A 300 -5.42 -10.42 -5.05
N GLY A 301 -5.19 -9.17 -4.63
CA GLY A 301 -4.40 -8.21 -5.39
C GLY A 301 -2.92 -8.60 -5.51
N LEU A 302 -2.34 -9.23 -4.48
CA LEU A 302 -0.97 -9.75 -4.53
C LEU A 302 -0.82 -10.96 -5.47
N MET A 303 -1.84 -11.83 -5.53
CA MET A 303 -1.88 -12.92 -6.51
C MET A 303 -1.92 -12.37 -7.94
N GLU A 304 -2.75 -11.36 -8.19
CA GLU A 304 -2.84 -10.70 -9.50
C GLU A 304 -1.51 -10.04 -9.88
N ARG A 305 -0.89 -9.32 -8.92
CA ARG A 305 0.46 -8.74 -9.09
C ARG A 305 1.52 -9.80 -9.36
N LYS A 306 1.35 -11.06 -8.95
CA LYS A 306 2.30 -12.14 -9.24
C LYS A 306 2.10 -12.73 -10.64
N VAL A 307 0.85 -12.85 -11.10
CA VAL A 307 0.52 -13.45 -12.41
C VAL A 307 0.94 -12.55 -13.58
N THR A 308 1.06 -11.23 -13.35
CA THR A 308 1.57 -10.27 -14.35
C THR A 308 3.02 -10.49 -14.75
N GLY A 309 3.82 -11.12 -13.88
CA GLY A 309 5.24 -11.34 -14.10
C GLY A 309 5.50 -12.44 -15.12
N THR A 310 6.05 -12.07 -16.28
CA THR A 310 6.61 -13.05 -17.23
C THR A 310 7.74 -13.84 -16.57
N GLY A 311 7.78 -15.14 -16.88
CA GLY A 311 8.55 -16.20 -16.23
C GLY A 311 9.94 -15.84 -15.67
N SER A 312 10.21 -16.43 -14.50
CA SER A 312 11.51 -16.59 -13.81
C SER A 312 12.08 -15.42 -12.99
N ASN A 313 11.49 -14.21 -12.99
CA ASN A 313 11.97 -13.10 -12.15
C ASN A 313 10.99 -12.74 -11.02
N ALA A 314 11.51 -12.25 -9.89
CA ALA A 314 10.69 -11.76 -8.77
C ALA A 314 9.83 -10.57 -9.21
N VAL A 315 8.51 -10.73 -9.22
CA VAL A 315 7.59 -9.77 -9.88
C VAL A 315 7.58 -8.39 -9.20
N SER A 316 7.85 -8.32 -7.89
CA SER A 316 7.86 -7.06 -7.15
C SER A 316 9.04 -6.14 -7.49
N SER A 317 10.06 -6.61 -8.21
CA SER A 317 11.15 -5.74 -8.67
C SER A 317 10.85 -5.01 -9.97
N ARG A 318 9.75 -5.37 -10.65
CA ARG A 318 9.46 -4.99 -12.04
C ARG A 318 8.33 -3.97 -12.17
N SER A 319 7.49 -3.85 -11.15
CA SER A 319 6.42 -2.85 -11.07
C SER A 319 6.39 -2.19 -9.69
N HIS A 320 6.00 -0.92 -9.65
CA HIS A 320 5.75 -0.22 -8.39
C HIS A 320 4.36 -0.59 -7.89
N GLY A 321 4.24 -1.22 -6.72
CA GLY A 321 2.97 -1.63 -6.14
C GLY A 321 2.44 -0.57 -5.17
N PHE A 322 1.18 -0.17 -5.33
CA PHE A 322 0.50 0.79 -4.48
C PHE A 322 -0.64 0.09 -3.75
N PHE A 323 -0.61 0.17 -2.41
CA PHE A 323 -1.63 -0.36 -1.51
C PHE A 323 -2.28 0.83 -0.83
N ASN A 324 -3.50 1.18 -1.27
CA ASN A 324 -4.21 2.33 -0.76
C ASN A 324 -5.30 1.89 0.23
N ILE A 325 -5.23 2.45 1.44
CA ILE A 325 -6.22 2.27 2.50
C ILE A 325 -6.87 3.64 2.70
N GLU A 326 -8.08 3.80 2.18
CA GLU A 326 -8.87 5.02 2.30
C GLU A 326 -9.80 4.91 3.52
N ILE A 327 -9.62 5.81 4.47
CA ILE A 327 -10.45 5.95 5.66
C ILE A 327 -11.50 7.00 5.36
N LYS A 328 -12.77 6.56 5.29
CA LYS A 328 -13.92 7.45 5.19
C LYS A 328 -14.45 7.69 6.60
N LYS A 329 -14.65 8.95 6.98
CA LYS A 329 -15.14 9.38 8.29
C LYS A 329 -16.33 10.33 8.13
N ARG A 330 -17.41 10.13 8.87
CA ARG A 330 -18.55 11.05 8.97
C ARG A 330 -19.11 11.06 10.39
N ASP A 331 -19.89 12.08 10.72
CA ASP A 331 -20.62 12.14 11.98
C ASP A 331 -21.69 11.03 12.10
N ALA A 332 -21.72 10.35 13.25
CA ALA A 332 -22.57 9.19 13.48
C ALA A 332 -24.04 9.55 13.71
N GLU A 333 -24.34 10.74 14.22
CA GLU A 333 -25.72 11.15 14.55
C GLU A 333 -26.38 11.83 13.34
N THR A 334 -25.73 12.85 12.79
CA THR A 334 -26.23 13.68 11.69
C THR A 334 -26.09 13.01 10.32
N LYS A 335 -25.20 12.01 10.19
CA LYS A 335 -24.90 11.31 8.93
C LYS A 335 -24.54 12.27 7.78
N GLY A 336 -23.72 13.28 8.09
CA GLY A 336 -23.21 14.25 7.12
C GLY A 336 -22.35 13.63 5.99
N PRO A 337 -21.78 14.47 5.11
CA PRO A 337 -20.94 14.00 4.01
C PRO A 337 -19.69 13.27 4.52
N TRP A 338 -19.23 12.30 3.74
CA TRP A 338 -18.01 11.56 4.04
C TRP A 338 -16.76 12.42 3.80
N SER A 339 -15.97 12.62 4.86
CA SER A 339 -14.57 13.04 4.72
C SER A 339 -13.70 11.82 4.40
N SER A 340 -12.61 12.03 3.67
CA SER A 340 -11.76 10.94 3.16
C SER A 340 -10.28 11.27 3.33
N SER A 341 -9.53 10.34 3.89
CA SER A 341 -8.08 10.40 4.04
C SER A 341 -7.46 9.10 3.56
N ASN A 342 -6.32 9.17 2.89
CA ASN A 342 -5.66 8.03 2.27
C ASN A 342 -4.37 7.71 2.99
N LEU A 343 -4.19 6.45 3.38
CA LEU A 343 -2.90 5.87 3.72
C LEU A 343 -2.43 5.02 2.55
N THR A 344 -1.46 5.51 1.81
CA THR A 344 -0.87 4.79 0.69
C THR A 344 0.48 4.19 1.10
N ILE A 345 0.58 2.88 1.05
CA ILE A 345 1.82 2.15 1.27
C ILE A 345 2.34 1.69 -0.09
N VAL A 346 3.62 1.96 -0.39
CA VAL A 346 4.20 1.76 -1.73
C VAL A 346 5.42 0.85 -1.66
N ASP A 347 5.37 -0.23 -2.45
CA ASP A 347 6.49 -1.14 -2.72
C ASP A 347 7.08 -0.78 -4.09
N LEU A 348 8.03 0.16 -4.11
CA LEU A 348 8.69 0.57 -5.35
C LEU A 348 9.54 -0.58 -5.92
N ALA A 349 9.63 -0.59 -7.25
CA ALA A 349 10.52 -1.46 -8.00
C ALA A 349 11.99 -1.23 -7.63
N GLY A 350 12.82 -2.20 -7.99
CA GLY A 350 14.25 -2.14 -7.67
C GLY A 350 14.99 -1.07 -8.48
N SER A 351 15.84 -0.28 -7.82
CA SER A 351 16.65 0.76 -8.47
C SER A 351 17.89 0.23 -9.21
N GLU A 352 17.92 -1.06 -9.58
CA GLU A 352 19.08 -1.66 -10.23
C GLU A 352 19.37 -1.04 -11.60
N ARG A 353 20.66 -0.88 -11.87
CA ARG A 353 21.13 -0.43 -13.17
C ARG A 353 20.90 -1.53 -14.19
N ALA A 354 20.21 -1.20 -15.29
CA ALA A 354 19.96 -2.06 -16.43
C ALA A 354 21.23 -2.79 -16.96
N ARG A 355 22.43 -2.23 -16.72
CA ARG A 355 23.72 -2.84 -17.04
C ARG A 355 24.01 -4.19 -16.36
N ASN A 356 23.43 -4.44 -15.18
CA ASN A 356 23.64 -5.68 -14.43
C ASN A 356 22.66 -6.78 -14.83
N ALA A 357 21.51 -6.40 -15.38
CA ALA A 357 20.56 -7.35 -15.94
C ALA A 357 21.12 -7.82 -17.28
N LYS A 358 21.59 -9.07 -17.37
CA LYS A 358 22.08 -9.71 -18.61
C LYS A 358 20.93 -9.99 -19.61
N THR A 359 19.90 -9.15 -19.62
CA THR A 359 18.64 -9.37 -20.31
C THR A 359 18.54 -8.42 -21.49
N ALA A 360 18.25 -8.97 -22.68
CA ALA A 360 18.09 -8.22 -23.92
C ALA A 360 16.59 -8.03 -24.26
N GLY A 361 16.27 -6.99 -25.04
CA GLY A 361 14.92 -6.76 -25.55
C GLY A 361 13.98 -6.07 -24.56
N GLU A 362 12.75 -6.55 -24.42
CA GLU A 362 11.67 -5.90 -23.66
C GLU A 362 12.00 -5.70 -22.17
N THR A 363 12.74 -6.64 -21.56
CA THR A 363 13.22 -6.55 -20.16
C THR A 363 14.19 -5.40 -19.96
N LEU A 364 15.00 -5.05 -20.98
CA LEU A 364 15.90 -3.90 -20.91
C LEU A 364 15.13 -2.58 -20.96
N ALA A 365 14.12 -2.50 -21.84
CA ALA A 365 13.27 -1.31 -21.95
C ALA A 365 12.51 -1.04 -20.64
N GLU A 366 11.99 -2.10 -20.01
CA GLU A 366 11.33 -2.03 -18.72
C GLU A 366 12.27 -1.56 -17.59
N ALA A 367 13.48 -2.13 -17.50
CA ALA A 367 14.49 -1.65 -16.55
C ALA A 367 14.86 -0.18 -16.78
N GLY A 368 14.80 0.30 -18.03
CA GLY A 368 14.91 1.71 -18.36
C GLY A 368 13.82 2.56 -17.72
N LYS A 369 12.55 2.13 -17.83
CA LYS A 369 11.39 2.83 -17.26
C LYS A 369 11.37 2.86 -15.74
N ILE A 370 11.81 1.78 -15.08
CA ILE A 370 11.96 1.75 -13.63
C ILE A 370 12.99 2.80 -13.18
N ASN A 371 14.15 2.85 -13.84
CA ASN A 371 15.19 3.82 -13.50
C ASN A 371 14.77 5.26 -13.81
N GLU A 372 14.06 5.49 -14.91
CA GLU A 372 13.51 6.79 -15.29
C GLU A 372 12.53 7.31 -14.22
N SER A 373 11.54 6.50 -13.82
CA SER A 373 10.57 6.88 -12.79
C SER A 373 11.21 7.15 -11.42
N LEU A 374 12.20 6.34 -11.01
CA LEU A 374 12.93 6.55 -9.75
C LEU A 374 13.86 7.78 -9.80
N MET A 375 14.43 8.10 -10.96
CA MET A 375 15.21 9.32 -11.15
C MET A 375 14.33 10.56 -10.96
N TYR A 376 13.14 10.59 -11.59
CA TYR A 376 12.22 11.71 -11.41
C TYR A 376 11.76 11.84 -9.97
N LEU A 377 11.48 10.73 -9.27
CA LEU A 377 11.16 10.75 -7.84
C LEU A 377 12.29 11.43 -7.03
N GLY A 378 13.55 11.04 -7.28
CA GLY A 378 14.70 11.65 -6.61
C GLY A 378 14.84 13.15 -6.89
N GLN A 379 14.61 13.57 -8.14
CA GLN A 379 14.63 14.99 -8.53
C GLN A 379 13.50 15.78 -7.84
N CYS A 380 12.29 15.23 -7.77
CA CYS A 380 11.18 15.88 -7.07
C CYS A 380 11.47 16.04 -5.58
N MET A 381 12.02 15.00 -4.92
CA MET A 381 12.38 15.08 -3.50
C MET A 381 13.47 16.13 -3.25
N GLN A 382 14.49 16.20 -4.12
CA GLN A 382 15.54 17.22 -4.03
C GLN A 382 14.96 18.63 -4.20
N MET A 383 14.15 18.84 -5.24
CA MET A 383 13.51 20.14 -5.50
C MET A 383 12.63 20.59 -4.33
N GLN A 384 11.89 19.67 -3.72
CA GLN A 384 11.06 19.96 -2.56
C GLN A 384 11.90 20.39 -1.34
N SER A 385 13.04 19.73 -1.13
CA SER A 385 14.02 20.09 -0.09
C SER A 385 14.63 21.47 -0.34
N ASP A 386 15.01 21.77 -1.59
CA ASP A 386 15.63 23.05 -1.96
C ASP A 386 14.67 24.23 -1.75
N ASN A 387 13.39 24.06 -2.11
CA ASN A 387 12.36 25.07 -1.91
C ASN A 387 12.14 25.45 -0.43
N GLN A 388 12.40 24.53 0.51
CA GLN A 388 12.37 24.86 1.94
C GLN A 388 13.63 25.60 2.39
N GLY A 389 14.81 25.21 1.89
CA GLY A 389 16.06 25.88 2.18
C GLY A 389 16.10 27.35 1.73
N GLY A 390 15.37 27.68 0.67
CA GLY A 390 15.21 29.05 0.15
C GLY A 390 14.21 29.93 0.92
N SER A 391 13.43 29.38 1.86
CA SER A 391 12.44 30.13 2.66
C SER A 391 13.03 30.73 3.94
N LYS A 392 14.34 30.99 3.97
CA LYS A 392 14.97 31.84 4.99
C LYS A 392 14.84 33.30 4.59
N VAL A 393 13.77 33.91 5.09
CA VAL A 393 13.59 35.33 5.43
C VAL A 393 14.64 36.28 4.85
N TRP A 394 14.25 37.01 3.80
CA TRP A 394 14.78 38.35 3.56
C TRP A 394 14.21 39.25 4.65
N THR A 395 15.01 39.59 5.66
CA THR A 395 14.78 40.79 6.51
C THR A 395 15.36 42.00 5.84
#